data_AF-A0A2S4Z1N1-F1
#
_entry.id   AF-A0A2S4Z1N1-F1
#
_cell.length_a   1.000
_cell.length_b   1.000
_cell.length_c   1.000
_cell.angle_alpha   90.00
_cell.angle_beta   90.00
_cell.angle_gamma   90.00
#
_symmetry.space_group_name_H-M   'P 1'
#
loop_
_entity.id
_entity.type
_entity.pdbx_description
1 polymer ?
#
loop_
_entity_poly.entity_id
_entity_poly.type
_entity_poly.pdbx_seq_one_letter_code
_entity_poly.pdbx_strand_id
1 'polypeptide(L)'
;MSPYTRDPRDPAQPWDGRAVPAARDTRPWYLRWGAEPALAPSRVCHPDCSGSHPDDVAPTDLFCPAGGFLPLRDASPGVRRVVLSLPALVLPGSVSLSARWHSPLPLLLPALGCAALFTLAPLRPYPTTRRVAALLLLLAGVTGAVVHWGGATARTVTLTSLLAASALLWAWCAGRMAWHGGHTGLAARTVARPRGPGLPGRAARDRHEAWMLPGALTFGAAAGALPVLAVEAALRYSPDGWLWDPPQAVRLWLTRAPWLAVLGALLTAVLAGLLHGVRTFDATVAPLIPRPRPLPLFEVPRPRWRPRPAAGHGPLDQLVLVVGALADLLLMAAVAAACVVLDILIVSADLLLRALVALGNLLWRVLVCVTRLLVSAVTRALEVLGQAALLGGGALVRSVRVAVLPPVLLGVQVACAWSFAASGSAYGETGALADLRTALIAPLLGHAAAVATWCLWCGERPGRCMGSASRSGRHVAIWTAVLVPVTSWLVCAPYVITGQGPVRPGPVCYGSTGLLAGALALGLANRRRGAGKRAVVTRERAGGAGRRTG
;
A
#
# COMPACT_ATOMS: atom_id res chain seq x y z
N MET A 1 24.48 16.87 12.84
CA MET A 1 25.50 16.22 13.69
C MET A 1 25.31 14.73 13.61
N SER A 2 26.23 14.05 12.94
CA SER A 2 26.23 12.60 12.74
C SER A 2 27.03 11.96 13.86
N PRO A 3 26.46 11.13 14.74
CA PRO A 3 27.28 10.21 15.53
C PRO A 3 27.58 9.01 14.62
N TYR A 4 28.78 8.45 14.70
CA TYR A 4 29.31 7.33 13.91
C TYR A 4 30.10 7.66 12.65
N THR A 5 31.17 8.43 12.81
CA THR A 5 32.45 8.08 12.18
C THR A 5 33.25 7.25 13.19
N ARG A 6 33.39 5.94 12.94
CA ARG A 6 34.28 5.07 13.73
C ARG A 6 35.57 4.88 12.93
N ASP A 7 36.69 5.10 13.62
CA ASP A 7 38.04 4.95 13.12
C ASP A 7 38.32 3.48 12.73
N PRO A 8 38.80 3.17 11.51
CA PRO A 8 39.01 1.80 11.04
C PRO A 8 40.22 1.07 11.68
N ARG A 9 40.85 1.62 12.73
CA ARG A 9 42.14 1.12 13.25
C ARG A 9 42.11 0.47 14.64
N ASP A 10 40.96 0.25 15.24
CA ASP A 10 40.87 -0.39 16.57
C ASP A 10 40.33 -1.84 16.49
N PRO A 11 41.20 -2.89 16.50
CA PRO A 11 40.77 -4.29 16.43
C PRO A 11 40.42 -4.90 17.81
N ALA A 12 40.45 -4.14 18.91
CA ALA A 12 40.46 -4.69 20.28
C ALA A 12 39.32 -4.22 21.19
N GLN A 13 38.08 -4.07 20.69
CA GLN A 13 36.91 -4.06 21.58
C GLN A 13 36.21 -5.43 21.55
N PRO A 14 36.13 -6.16 22.67
CA PRO A 14 35.28 -7.34 22.77
C PRO A 14 33.82 -6.91 22.64
N TRP A 15 33.16 -7.33 21.57
CA TRP A 15 31.74 -7.04 21.34
C TRP A 15 30.91 -7.96 22.24
N ASP A 16 30.37 -7.40 23.32
CA ASP A 16 29.29 -8.04 24.08
C ASP A 16 28.15 -8.41 23.11
N GLY A 17 27.83 -9.70 23.05
CA GLY A 17 26.86 -10.33 22.14
C GLY A 17 25.39 -9.90 22.34
N ARG A 18 25.13 -8.66 22.74
CA ARG A 18 23.78 -8.09 22.79
C ARG A 18 23.44 -7.58 21.39
N ALA A 19 22.49 -8.27 20.76
CA ALA A 19 21.79 -7.74 19.60
C ALA A 19 21.33 -6.31 19.92
N VAL A 20 21.86 -5.32 19.20
CA VAL A 20 21.35 -3.94 19.30
C VAL A 20 19.87 -4.02 18.93
N PRO A 21 18.94 -3.78 19.85
CA PRO A 21 17.53 -3.85 19.51
C PRO A 21 17.30 -2.76 18.46
N ALA A 22 16.93 -3.17 17.24
CA ALA A 22 16.32 -2.26 16.29
C ALA A 22 15.23 -1.52 17.07
N ALA A 23 15.29 -0.17 17.06
CA ALA A 23 14.37 0.68 17.81
C ALA A 23 12.97 0.09 17.72
N ARG A 24 12.38 -0.30 18.86
CA ARG A 24 11.11 -1.05 18.91
C ARG A 24 10.08 -0.28 18.10
N ASP A 25 9.77 -0.73 16.88
CA ASP A 25 8.68 -0.17 16.11
C ASP A 25 7.40 -0.43 16.93
N THR A 26 6.77 0.62 17.46
CA THR A 26 5.60 0.52 18.34
C THR A 26 4.30 0.41 17.56
N ARG A 27 4.33 0.51 16.22
CA ARG A 27 3.12 0.39 15.38
C ARG A 27 2.43 -0.95 15.62
N PRO A 28 1.10 -1.06 15.54
CA PRO A 28 0.44 -2.35 15.67
C PRO A 28 0.88 -3.33 14.55
N TRP A 29 0.84 -4.63 14.83
CA TRP A 29 1.41 -5.68 13.96
C TRP A 29 0.95 -5.62 12.50
N TYR A 30 -0.31 -5.25 12.27
CA TYR A 30 -0.91 -5.16 10.93
C TYR A 30 -0.35 -4.01 10.07
N LEU A 31 0.24 -2.98 10.69
CA LEU A 31 0.95 -1.90 9.97
C LEU A 31 2.43 -2.20 9.75
N ARG A 32 2.99 -3.19 10.46
CA ARG A 32 4.35 -3.69 10.25
C ARG A 32 4.42 -4.72 9.12
N TRP A 33 3.30 -5.35 8.78
CA TRP A 33 3.24 -6.33 7.70
C TRP A 33 3.75 -5.73 6.37
N GLY A 34 4.76 -6.36 5.77
CA GLY A 34 5.39 -5.89 4.52
C GLY A 34 6.22 -4.60 4.65
N ALA A 35 6.45 -4.13 5.88
CA ALA A 35 7.19 -2.92 6.20
C ALA A 35 8.12 -3.08 7.41
N GLU A 36 8.19 -4.31 7.94
CA GLU A 36 9.03 -4.69 9.05
C GLU A 36 10.50 -4.51 8.61
N PRO A 37 11.31 -3.74 9.36
CA PRO A 37 12.74 -3.71 9.09
C PRO A 37 13.28 -5.12 9.31
N ALA A 38 14.17 -5.59 8.42
CA ALA A 38 14.86 -6.85 8.64
C ALA A 38 15.48 -6.81 10.03
N LEU A 39 15.19 -7.80 10.87
CA LEU A 39 16.00 -8.01 12.06
C LEU A 39 17.43 -8.12 11.55
N ALA A 40 18.28 -7.16 11.95
CA ALA A 40 19.66 -7.11 11.48
C ALA A 40 20.21 -8.53 11.60
N PRO A 41 20.75 -9.12 10.51
CA PRO A 41 21.44 -10.38 10.67
C PRO A 41 22.43 -10.11 11.78
N SER A 42 22.37 -10.89 12.85
CA SER A 42 23.32 -10.81 13.94
C SER A 42 24.69 -10.65 13.28
N ARG A 43 25.31 -9.46 13.39
CA ARG A 43 26.56 -9.10 12.67
C ARG A 43 27.74 -10.01 13.03
N VAL A 44 27.49 -11.00 13.88
CA VAL A 44 28.31 -12.16 14.12
C VAL A 44 28.22 -13.06 12.89
N CYS A 45 29.16 -12.89 11.95
CA CYS A 45 29.43 -13.88 10.91
C CYS A 45 29.58 -15.25 11.58
N HIS A 46 28.70 -16.20 11.24
CA HIS A 46 28.82 -17.59 11.70
C HIS A 46 30.15 -18.17 11.20
N PRO A 47 30.83 -19.09 11.92
CA PRO A 47 32.03 -19.77 11.44
C PRO A 47 31.84 -20.51 10.10
N ASP A 48 30.62 -20.94 9.79
CA ASP A 48 30.26 -21.56 8.48
C ASP A 48 30.22 -20.52 7.33
N CYS A 49 30.28 -19.24 7.66
CA CYS A 49 30.26 -18.10 6.74
C CYS A 49 31.42 -17.13 7.07
N SER A 50 32.42 -17.58 7.85
CA SER A 50 33.61 -16.80 8.21
C SER A 50 34.53 -16.74 7.00
N GLY A 51 34.32 -15.74 6.15
CA GLY A 51 35.05 -15.55 4.91
C GLY A 51 34.28 -14.73 3.88
N SER A 52 32.96 -14.60 4.04
CA SER A 52 32.14 -13.67 3.25
C SER A 52 31.99 -12.32 3.97
N HIS A 53 32.08 -11.22 3.22
CA HIS A 53 31.81 -9.90 3.77
C HIS A 53 30.34 -9.87 4.26
N PRO A 54 29.99 -9.21 5.37
CA PRO A 54 28.60 -9.09 5.83
C PRO A 54 27.65 -8.44 4.78
N ASP A 55 28.20 -7.78 3.77
CA ASP A 55 27.45 -7.21 2.64
C ASP A 55 27.11 -8.24 1.53
N ASP A 56 27.72 -9.42 1.55
CA ASP A 56 27.54 -10.45 0.52
C ASP A 56 26.32 -11.36 0.76
N VAL A 57 25.81 -11.39 2.00
CA VAL A 57 24.68 -12.24 2.41
C VAL A 57 23.40 -11.42 2.41
N ALA A 58 22.52 -11.69 1.45
CA ALA A 58 21.20 -11.08 1.40
C ALA A 58 20.30 -11.66 2.51
N PRO A 59 19.37 -10.88 3.08
CA PRO A 59 18.45 -11.36 4.11
C PRO A 59 17.56 -12.52 3.64
N THR A 60 17.41 -12.71 2.32
CA THR A 60 16.66 -13.80 1.70
C THR A 60 17.51 -15.04 1.36
N ASP A 61 18.83 -15.02 1.58
CA ASP A 61 19.69 -16.15 1.25
C ASP A 61 19.37 -17.38 2.14
N LEU A 62 19.26 -18.54 1.49
CA LEU A 62 19.03 -19.84 2.16
C LEU A 62 20.34 -20.56 2.49
N PHE A 63 21.40 -20.25 1.74
CA PHE A 63 22.73 -20.83 1.89
C PHE A 63 23.77 -19.73 1.97
N CYS A 64 24.77 -19.92 2.82
CA CYS A 64 25.97 -19.10 2.76
C CYS A 64 26.79 -19.41 1.49
N PRO A 65 27.63 -18.47 1.01
CA PRO A 65 28.55 -18.72 -0.10
C PRO A 65 29.45 -19.94 0.10
N ALA A 66 29.81 -20.24 1.36
CA ALA A 66 30.57 -21.42 1.76
C ALA A 66 29.74 -22.72 1.89
N GLY A 67 28.43 -22.69 1.59
CA GLY A 67 27.57 -23.87 1.46
C GLY A 67 26.70 -24.23 2.68
N GLY A 68 26.81 -23.51 3.79
CA GLY A 68 25.99 -23.76 4.98
C GLY A 68 24.52 -23.33 4.81
N PHE A 69 23.56 -24.25 5.02
CA PHE A 69 22.13 -23.94 5.09
C PHE A 69 21.80 -23.10 6.33
N LEU A 70 21.32 -21.87 6.11
CA LEU A 70 21.11 -20.85 7.14
C LEU A 70 19.96 -21.15 8.12
N PRO A 71 18.79 -21.69 7.70
CA PRO A 71 17.68 -21.96 8.62
C PRO A 71 18.01 -22.98 9.72
N LEU A 72 18.95 -23.89 9.48
CA LEU A 72 19.42 -24.89 10.46
C LEU A 72 20.78 -24.54 11.06
N ARG A 73 21.20 -23.27 11.01
CA ARG A 73 22.53 -22.84 11.50
C ARG A 73 22.78 -23.18 12.97
N ASP A 74 21.73 -23.09 13.80
CA ASP A 74 21.81 -23.30 15.25
C ASP A 74 21.53 -24.77 15.63
N ALA A 75 21.31 -25.65 14.64
CA ALA A 75 21.01 -27.06 14.85
C ALA A 75 22.29 -27.90 14.95
N SER A 76 22.27 -28.94 15.77
CA SER A 76 23.40 -29.87 15.87
C SER A 76 23.69 -30.55 14.53
N PRO A 77 24.95 -30.94 14.25
CA PRO A 77 25.32 -31.57 12.99
C PRO A 77 24.54 -32.86 12.71
N GLY A 78 24.15 -33.60 13.76
CA GLY A 78 23.25 -34.76 13.66
C GLY A 78 21.87 -34.38 13.15
N VAL A 79 21.25 -33.35 13.73
CA VAL A 79 19.94 -32.84 13.29
C VAL A 79 20.02 -32.31 11.86
N ARG A 80 21.09 -31.59 11.50
CA ARG A 80 21.30 -31.09 10.13
C ARG A 80 21.35 -32.24 9.11
N ARG A 81 22.07 -33.32 9.41
CA ARG A 81 22.12 -34.52 8.55
C ARG A 81 20.75 -35.18 8.42
N VAL A 82 20.04 -35.38 9.53
CA VAL A 82 18.70 -36.00 9.54
C VAL A 82 17.69 -35.17 8.76
N VAL A 83 17.69 -33.85 8.94
CA VAL A 83 16.77 -32.96 8.22
C VAL A 83 17.10 -32.89 6.73
N LEU A 84 18.37 -32.99 6.34
CA LEU A 84 18.78 -33.03 4.93
C LEU A 84 18.55 -34.41 4.28
N SER A 85 18.57 -35.50 5.06
CA SER A 85 18.29 -36.87 4.56
C SER A 85 16.80 -37.21 4.49
N LEU A 86 15.96 -36.57 5.32
CA LEU A 86 14.51 -36.74 5.30
C LEU A 86 13.87 -36.54 3.91
N PRO A 87 14.17 -35.45 3.16
CA PRO A 87 13.66 -35.27 1.80
C PRO A 87 14.06 -36.40 0.84
N ALA A 88 15.28 -36.95 1.01
CA ALA A 88 15.78 -38.04 0.18
C ALA A 88 15.05 -39.37 0.43
N LEU A 89 14.39 -39.52 1.59
CA LEU A 89 13.53 -40.67 1.91
C LEU A 89 12.06 -40.40 1.58
N VAL A 90 11.57 -39.19 1.87
CA VAL A 90 10.17 -38.82 1.72
C VAL A 90 9.76 -38.75 0.24
N LEU A 91 10.61 -38.19 -0.64
CA LEU A 91 10.28 -38.02 -2.06
C LEU A 91 10.14 -39.37 -2.81
N PRO A 92 11.08 -40.34 -2.70
CA PRO A 92 10.89 -41.68 -3.29
C PRO A 92 9.69 -42.43 -2.72
N GLY A 93 9.49 -42.31 -1.40
CA GLY A 93 8.38 -42.94 -0.71
C GLY A 93 7.03 -42.40 -1.18
N SER A 94 6.91 -41.09 -1.34
CA SER A 94 5.69 -40.45 -1.83
C SER A 94 5.38 -40.79 -3.28
N VAL A 95 6.37 -40.83 -4.17
CA VAL A 95 6.18 -41.28 -5.57
C VAL A 95 5.70 -42.73 -5.59
N SER A 96 6.35 -43.62 -4.84
CA SER A 96 5.98 -45.04 -4.77
C SER A 96 4.57 -45.25 -4.22
N LEU A 97 4.21 -44.52 -3.14
CA LEU A 97 2.87 -44.59 -2.54
C LEU A 97 1.81 -44.01 -3.47
N SER A 98 2.11 -42.91 -4.16
CA SER A 98 1.20 -42.29 -5.12
C SER A 98 0.89 -43.23 -6.29
N ALA A 99 1.92 -43.88 -6.85
CA ALA A 99 1.75 -44.87 -7.90
C ALA A 99 1.01 -46.12 -7.43
N ARG A 100 1.22 -46.56 -6.18
CA ARG A 100 0.54 -47.75 -5.62
C ARG A 100 -0.94 -47.50 -5.28
N TRP A 101 -1.29 -46.27 -4.88
CA TRP A 101 -2.65 -45.91 -4.47
C TRP A 101 -3.44 -45.15 -5.53
N HIS A 102 -2.87 -44.94 -6.73
CA HIS A 102 -3.48 -44.17 -7.81
C HIS A 102 -3.99 -42.81 -7.33
N SER A 103 -3.20 -42.15 -6.47
CA SER A 103 -3.61 -40.96 -5.74
C SER A 103 -2.51 -39.91 -5.71
N PRO A 104 -2.81 -38.63 -5.99
CA PRO A 104 -1.82 -37.54 -5.94
C PRO A 104 -1.46 -37.13 -4.50
N LEU A 105 -2.19 -37.61 -3.49
CA LEU A 105 -2.07 -37.14 -2.11
C LEU A 105 -0.72 -37.41 -1.44
N PRO A 106 -0.10 -38.59 -1.62
CA PRO A 106 1.23 -38.83 -1.07
C PRO A 106 2.27 -37.86 -1.62
N LEU A 107 2.14 -37.44 -2.89
CA LEU A 107 3.02 -36.46 -3.55
C LEU A 107 2.70 -35.00 -3.18
N LEU A 108 1.43 -34.70 -2.87
CA LEU A 108 0.99 -33.36 -2.53
C LEU A 108 1.61 -32.87 -1.21
N LEU A 109 1.65 -33.72 -0.18
CA LEU A 109 2.19 -33.36 1.13
C LEU A 109 3.65 -32.86 1.06
N PRO A 110 4.61 -33.58 0.44
CA PRO A 110 5.96 -33.07 0.27
C PRO A 110 6.02 -31.86 -0.68
N ALA A 111 5.17 -31.79 -1.70
CA ALA A 111 5.13 -30.62 -2.59
C ALA A 111 4.72 -29.34 -1.85
N LEU A 112 3.67 -29.39 -1.02
CA LEU A 112 3.25 -28.30 -0.15
C LEU A 112 4.31 -27.98 0.92
N GLY A 113 4.96 -29.02 1.48
CA GLY A 113 6.08 -28.85 2.39
C GLY A 113 7.25 -28.09 1.76
N CYS A 114 7.62 -28.44 0.52
CA CYS A 114 8.62 -27.70 -0.25
C CYS A 114 8.18 -26.26 -0.53
N ALA A 115 6.94 -26.03 -0.96
CA ALA A 115 6.41 -24.68 -1.19
C ALA A 115 6.47 -23.83 0.08
N ALA A 116 6.09 -24.40 1.23
CA ALA A 116 6.16 -23.75 2.53
C ALA A 116 7.61 -23.48 2.96
N LEU A 117 8.53 -24.42 2.75
CA LEU A 117 9.95 -24.21 3.07
C LEU A 117 10.57 -23.10 2.23
N PHE A 118 10.34 -23.11 0.91
CA PHE A 118 10.86 -22.08 0.02
C PHE A 118 10.27 -20.71 0.34
N THR A 119 8.99 -20.60 0.70
CA THR A 119 8.40 -19.30 1.06
C THR A 119 8.80 -18.80 2.44
N LEU A 120 8.79 -19.67 3.46
CA LEU A 120 8.94 -19.25 4.86
C LEU A 120 10.39 -19.14 5.31
N ALA A 121 11.30 -19.94 4.75
CA ALA A 121 12.70 -19.93 5.19
C ALA A 121 13.41 -18.59 4.89
N PRO A 122 13.23 -17.95 3.71
CA PRO A 122 13.79 -16.61 3.43
C PRO A 122 13.16 -15.50 4.26
N LEU A 123 11.97 -15.71 4.82
CA LEU A 123 11.29 -14.76 5.71
C LEU A 123 11.74 -14.85 7.18
N ARG A 124 12.75 -15.68 7.49
CA ARG A 124 13.32 -15.80 8.84
C ARG A 124 13.63 -14.45 9.54
N PRO A 125 14.21 -13.43 8.88
CA PRO A 125 14.49 -12.15 9.55
C PRO A 125 13.25 -11.26 9.75
N TYR A 126 12.07 -11.66 9.26
CA TYR A 126 10.81 -10.92 9.35
C TYR A 126 9.74 -11.74 10.10
N PRO A 127 9.77 -11.79 11.43
CA PRO A 127 8.93 -12.71 12.21
C PRO A 127 7.43 -12.46 12.04
N THR A 128 6.99 -11.20 11.92
CA THR A 128 5.56 -10.92 11.72
C THR A 128 5.11 -11.35 10.33
N THR A 129 5.90 -11.00 9.31
CA THR A 129 5.63 -11.38 7.92
C THR A 129 5.66 -12.88 7.71
N ARG A 130 6.60 -13.60 8.35
CA ARG A 130 6.68 -15.07 8.32
C ARG A 130 5.45 -15.73 8.93
N ARG A 131 4.93 -15.23 10.06
CA ARG A 131 3.71 -15.77 10.68
C ARG A 131 2.48 -15.58 9.80
N VAL A 132 2.32 -14.39 9.22
CA VAL A 132 1.23 -14.10 8.28
C VAL A 132 1.34 -14.96 7.03
N ALA A 133 2.55 -15.09 6.47
CA ALA A 133 2.81 -15.97 5.33
C ALA A 133 2.44 -17.42 5.63
N ALA A 134 2.82 -17.95 6.80
CA ALA A 134 2.50 -19.32 7.20
C ALA A 134 0.99 -19.53 7.32
N LEU A 135 0.27 -18.57 7.94
CA LEU A 135 -1.18 -18.64 8.07
C LEU A 135 -1.88 -18.57 6.69
N LEU A 136 -1.41 -17.70 5.79
CA LEU A 136 -1.95 -17.60 4.43
C LEU A 136 -1.66 -18.85 3.59
N LEU A 137 -0.48 -19.46 3.74
CA LEU A 137 -0.14 -20.74 3.09
C LEU A 137 -1.01 -21.88 3.59
N LEU A 138 -1.23 -21.96 4.91
CA LEU A 138 -2.13 -22.95 5.50
C LEU A 138 -3.55 -22.75 4.98
N LEU A 139 -4.05 -21.50 4.97
CA LEU A 139 -5.36 -21.17 4.43
C LEU A 139 -5.45 -21.53 2.93
N ALA A 140 -4.44 -21.20 2.13
CA ALA A 140 -4.38 -21.55 0.71
C ALA A 140 -4.36 -23.08 0.50
N GLY A 141 -3.64 -23.81 1.35
CA GLY A 141 -3.60 -25.28 1.33
C GLY A 141 -4.95 -25.91 1.68
N VAL A 142 -5.56 -25.48 2.79
CA VAL A 142 -6.89 -25.97 3.23
C VAL A 142 -7.95 -25.65 2.19
N THR A 143 -7.94 -24.43 1.65
CA THR A 143 -8.91 -24.03 0.61
C THR A 143 -8.70 -24.79 -0.69
N GLY A 144 -7.46 -25.03 -1.11
CA GLY A 144 -7.14 -25.90 -2.23
C GLY A 144 -7.66 -27.33 -2.02
N ALA A 145 -7.49 -27.89 -0.81
CA ALA A 145 -8.01 -29.20 -0.45
C ALA A 145 -9.54 -29.26 -0.49
N VAL A 146 -10.22 -28.26 0.06
CA VAL A 146 -11.69 -28.16 0.01
C VAL A 146 -12.20 -27.98 -1.43
N VAL A 147 -11.50 -27.22 -2.26
CA VAL A 147 -11.86 -27.03 -3.68
C VAL A 147 -11.68 -28.32 -4.48
N HIS A 148 -10.64 -29.09 -4.18
CA HIS A 148 -10.30 -30.31 -4.90
C HIS A 148 -11.17 -31.50 -4.48
N TRP A 149 -11.40 -31.70 -3.18
CA TRP A 149 -12.18 -32.82 -2.65
C TRP A 149 -13.64 -32.50 -2.37
N GLY A 150 -13.99 -31.22 -2.27
CA GLY A 150 -15.37 -30.79 -2.11
C GLY A 150 -16.17 -30.99 -3.39
N GLY A 151 -17.47 -31.24 -3.23
CA GLY A 151 -18.43 -31.17 -4.33
C GLY A 151 -18.51 -29.77 -4.93
N ALA A 152 -19.21 -29.63 -6.06
CA ALA A 152 -19.36 -28.36 -6.76
C ALA A 152 -19.86 -27.22 -5.85
N THR A 153 -20.81 -27.51 -4.96
CA THR A 153 -21.36 -26.57 -3.98
C THR A 153 -20.33 -26.10 -2.95
N ALA A 154 -19.53 -27.03 -2.40
CA ALA A 154 -18.48 -26.68 -1.45
C ALA A 154 -17.39 -25.81 -2.12
N ARG A 155 -17.06 -26.12 -3.37
CA ARG A 155 -16.12 -25.34 -4.18
C ARG A 155 -16.60 -23.91 -4.39
N THR A 156 -17.83 -23.74 -4.89
CA THR A 156 -18.36 -22.39 -5.17
C THR A 156 -18.43 -21.55 -3.90
N VAL A 157 -18.98 -22.09 -2.81
CA VAL A 157 -19.11 -21.37 -1.53
C VAL A 157 -17.75 -20.97 -0.97
N THR A 158 -16.76 -21.87 -1.04
CA THR A 158 -15.41 -21.61 -0.52
C THR A 158 -14.72 -20.53 -1.33
N LEU A 159 -14.76 -20.61 -2.67
CA LEU A 159 -14.15 -19.62 -3.55
C LEU A 159 -14.80 -18.23 -3.42
N THR A 160 -16.14 -18.16 -3.33
CA THR A 160 -16.81 -16.87 -3.12
C THR A 160 -16.56 -16.27 -1.75
N SER A 161 -16.51 -17.11 -0.71
CA SER A 161 -16.19 -16.65 0.65
C SER A 161 -14.77 -16.10 0.74
N LEU A 162 -13.81 -16.73 0.05
CA LEU A 162 -12.43 -16.22 -0.04
C LEU A 162 -12.34 -14.93 -0.84
N LEU A 163 -13.07 -14.82 -1.94
CA LEU A 163 -13.15 -13.59 -2.73
C LEU A 163 -13.72 -12.44 -1.88
N ALA A 164 -14.81 -12.68 -1.14
CA ALA A 164 -15.38 -11.69 -0.25
C ALA A 164 -14.42 -11.32 0.91
N ALA A 165 -13.81 -12.32 1.55
CA ALA A 165 -12.88 -12.10 2.65
C ALA A 165 -11.63 -11.32 2.20
N SER A 166 -11.08 -11.64 1.02
CA SER A 166 -9.93 -10.91 0.45
C SER A 166 -10.29 -9.48 0.07
N ALA A 167 -11.49 -9.24 -0.47
CA ALA A 167 -11.98 -7.89 -0.76
C ALA A 167 -12.15 -7.05 0.52
N LEU A 168 -12.73 -7.64 1.58
CA LEU A 168 -12.87 -6.98 2.88
C LEU A 168 -11.51 -6.71 3.54
N LEU A 169 -10.59 -7.67 3.49
CA LEU A 169 -9.23 -7.49 4.00
C LEU A 169 -8.51 -6.36 3.24
N TRP A 170 -8.67 -6.31 1.91
CA TRP A 170 -8.09 -5.25 1.10
C TRP A 170 -8.67 -3.88 1.45
N ALA A 171 -10.00 -3.75 1.53
CA ALA A 171 -10.67 -2.52 1.95
C ALA A 171 -10.18 -2.05 3.33
N TRP A 172 -10.11 -2.99 4.27
CA TRP A 172 -9.64 -2.74 5.64
C TRP A 172 -8.18 -2.28 5.66
N CYS A 173 -7.28 -2.96 4.95
CA CYS A 173 -5.87 -2.59 4.86
C CYS A 173 -5.68 -1.22 4.19
N ALA A 174 -6.38 -0.94 3.10
CA ALA A 174 -6.32 0.34 2.40
C ALA A 174 -6.79 1.49 3.31
N GLY A 175 -7.95 1.32 3.97
CA GLY A 175 -8.50 2.30 4.91
C GLY A 175 -7.58 2.53 6.12
N ARG A 176 -7.02 1.47 6.71
CA ARG A 176 -6.08 1.58 7.83
C ARG A 176 -4.77 2.26 7.46
N MET A 177 -4.22 1.97 6.28
CA MET A 177 -2.99 2.61 5.81
C MET A 177 -3.19 4.08 5.50
N ALA A 178 -4.34 4.45 4.93
CA ALA A 178 -4.68 5.85 4.70
C ALA A 178 -4.93 6.61 6.00
N TRP A 179 -5.67 6.00 6.94
CA TRP A 179 -5.87 6.56 8.28
C TRP A 179 -4.54 6.83 8.99
N HIS A 180 -3.62 5.86 8.97
CA HIS A 180 -2.35 6.00 9.64
C HIS A 180 -1.40 6.95 8.89
N GLY A 181 -1.39 6.94 7.56
CA GLY A 181 -0.65 7.90 6.73
C GLY A 181 -1.12 9.34 6.94
N GLY A 182 -2.43 9.53 7.14
CA GLY A 182 -3.04 10.77 7.59
C GLY A 182 -2.56 11.14 8.99
N HIS A 183 -2.78 10.31 10.01
CA HIS A 183 -2.40 10.64 11.39
C HIS A 183 -0.89 10.89 11.61
N THR A 184 -0.02 10.18 10.90
CA THR A 184 1.44 10.28 11.12
C THR A 184 2.12 11.38 10.29
N GLY A 185 1.37 12.05 9.40
CA GLY A 185 1.88 13.12 8.54
C GLY A 185 3.02 12.71 7.60
N LEU A 186 3.22 11.40 7.37
CA LEU A 186 4.34 10.88 6.57
C LEU A 186 4.30 11.36 5.11
N ALA A 187 3.11 11.65 4.57
CA ALA A 187 2.97 12.19 3.21
C ALA A 187 3.36 13.68 3.09
N ALA A 188 3.32 14.45 4.18
CA ALA A 188 3.77 15.83 4.15
C ALA A 188 5.29 15.94 4.01
N ARG A 189 6.06 14.94 4.46
CA ARG A 189 7.53 14.93 4.36
C ARG A 189 8.05 14.66 2.95
N THR A 190 7.29 13.97 2.11
CA THR A 190 7.69 13.70 0.71
C THR A 190 7.35 14.85 -0.23
N VAL A 191 6.38 15.70 0.13
CA VAL A 191 5.95 16.87 -0.67
C VAL A 191 6.55 18.19 -0.16
N ALA A 192 7.07 18.23 1.07
CA ALA A 192 7.83 19.36 1.57
C ALA A 192 9.15 19.50 0.79
N ARG A 193 9.12 20.26 -0.31
CA ARG A 193 10.32 20.90 -0.87
C ARG A 193 11.08 21.55 0.29
N PRO A 194 12.41 21.42 0.35
CA PRO A 194 13.20 22.11 1.36
C PRO A 194 13.08 23.62 1.08
N ARG A 195 12.13 24.29 1.74
CA ARG A 195 12.15 25.74 1.85
C ARG A 195 13.29 26.11 2.79
N GLY A 196 14.06 27.10 2.36
CA GLY A 196 15.36 27.46 2.91
C GLY A 196 15.39 27.74 4.42
N PRO A 197 16.61 27.83 4.98
CA PRO A 197 16.81 27.96 6.41
C PRO A 197 16.37 29.35 6.86
N GLY A 198 15.37 29.41 7.74
CA GLY A 198 15.05 30.64 8.46
C GLY A 198 13.56 30.84 8.67
N LEU A 199 12.98 30.12 9.64
CA LEU A 199 11.95 30.61 10.56
C LEU A 199 11.58 29.47 11.56
N PRO A 200 11.55 29.73 12.87
CA PRO A 200 11.33 28.69 13.88
C PRO A 200 9.85 28.25 13.97
N GLY A 201 9.54 27.08 13.41
CA GLY A 201 9.41 25.84 14.21
C GLY A 201 8.20 25.55 15.12
N ARG A 202 7.20 26.42 15.32
CA ARG A 202 6.05 26.07 16.22
C ARG A 202 4.64 26.13 15.60
N ALA A 203 4.32 27.06 14.70
CA ALA A 203 2.95 27.19 14.17
C ALA A 203 2.56 26.16 13.07
N ALA A 204 3.52 25.43 12.51
CA ALA A 204 3.24 24.44 11.46
C ALA A 204 2.78 23.08 12.02
N ARG A 205 3.07 22.76 13.30
CA ARG A 205 2.69 21.47 13.89
C ARG A 205 1.19 21.39 14.17
N ASP A 206 0.59 22.45 14.72
CA ASP A 206 -0.83 22.44 15.11
C ASP A 206 -1.80 22.64 13.92
N ARG A 207 -1.34 23.29 12.84
CA ARG A 207 -2.16 23.46 11.62
C ARG A 207 -2.20 22.20 10.75
N HIS A 208 -1.34 21.21 11.01
CA HIS A 208 -1.19 20.04 10.15
C HIS A 208 -2.13 18.87 10.49
N GLU A 209 -2.76 18.88 11.67
CA GLU A 209 -3.56 17.75 12.15
C GLU A 209 -5.03 17.79 11.66
N ALA A 210 -5.62 18.98 11.49
CA ALA A 210 -7.05 19.12 11.19
C ALA A 210 -7.47 18.70 9.77
N TRP A 211 -6.57 18.76 8.77
CA TRP A 211 -6.88 18.44 7.37
C TRP A 211 -6.57 16.98 6.97
N MET A 212 -5.82 16.26 7.80
CA MET A 212 -5.42 14.88 7.51
C MET A 212 -6.55 13.87 7.75
N LEU A 213 -7.49 14.18 8.65
CA LEU A 213 -8.65 13.33 8.94
C LEU A 213 -9.68 13.33 7.80
N PRO A 214 -10.10 14.49 7.24
CA PRO A 214 -10.97 14.50 6.07
C PRO A 214 -10.34 13.85 4.83
N GLY A 215 -9.03 14.07 4.59
CA GLY A 215 -8.30 13.40 3.51
C GLY A 215 -8.26 11.86 3.66
N ALA A 216 -8.10 11.37 4.89
CA ALA A 216 -8.14 9.94 5.17
C ALA A 216 -9.55 9.34 5.04
N LEU A 217 -10.59 10.07 5.44
CA LEU A 217 -11.99 9.64 5.33
C LEU A 217 -12.47 9.64 3.87
N THR A 218 -12.15 10.69 3.11
CA THR A 218 -12.45 10.79 1.67
C THR A 218 -11.78 9.65 0.90
N PHE A 219 -10.49 9.39 1.15
CA PHE A 219 -9.83 8.24 0.56
C PHE A 219 -10.38 6.91 1.07
N GLY A 220 -10.65 6.75 2.36
CA GLY A 220 -11.20 5.52 2.92
C GLY A 220 -12.54 5.14 2.28
N ALA A 221 -13.40 6.14 2.03
CA ALA A 221 -14.64 5.96 1.28
C ALA A 221 -14.37 5.54 -0.17
N ALA A 222 -13.49 6.24 -0.89
CA ALA A 222 -13.16 5.92 -2.29
C ALA A 222 -12.47 4.55 -2.45
N ALA A 223 -11.60 4.18 -1.50
CA ALA A 223 -10.86 2.93 -1.52
C ALA A 223 -11.77 1.71 -1.43
N GLY A 224 -12.95 1.84 -0.81
CA GLY A 224 -13.97 0.79 -0.78
C GLY A 224 -14.53 0.43 -2.16
N ALA A 225 -14.42 1.30 -3.16
CA ALA A 225 -14.92 1.03 -4.51
C ALA A 225 -14.10 -0.05 -5.22
N LEU A 226 -12.78 -0.12 -4.99
CA LEU A 226 -11.88 -0.96 -5.77
C LEU A 226 -12.02 -2.46 -5.46
N PRO A 227 -12.10 -2.89 -4.19
CA PRO A 227 -12.42 -4.28 -3.87
C PRO A 227 -13.75 -4.71 -4.46
N VAL A 228 -14.75 -3.82 -4.46
CA VAL A 228 -16.08 -4.11 -5.05
C VAL A 228 -15.99 -4.30 -6.56
N LEU A 229 -15.29 -3.40 -7.26
CA LEU A 229 -15.06 -3.54 -8.71
C LEU A 229 -14.25 -4.80 -9.05
N ALA A 230 -13.29 -5.19 -8.19
CA ALA A 230 -12.52 -6.41 -8.37
C ALA A 230 -13.39 -7.68 -8.16
N VAL A 231 -14.28 -7.67 -7.16
CA VAL A 231 -15.26 -8.75 -6.95
C VAL A 231 -16.21 -8.84 -8.14
N GLU A 232 -16.71 -7.71 -8.62
CA GLU A 232 -17.59 -7.65 -9.78
C GLU A 232 -16.89 -8.18 -11.05
N ALA A 233 -15.65 -7.77 -11.30
CA ALA A 233 -14.86 -8.28 -12.42
C ALA A 233 -14.60 -9.79 -12.27
N ALA A 234 -14.26 -10.26 -11.07
CA ALA A 234 -14.05 -11.69 -10.81
C ALA A 234 -15.32 -12.51 -11.07
N LEU A 235 -16.49 -12.01 -10.68
CA LEU A 235 -17.78 -12.67 -10.95
C LEU A 235 -18.17 -12.64 -12.43
N ARG A 236 -17.81 -11.57 -13.17
CA ARG A 236 -18.11 -11.45 -14.60
C ARG A 236 -17.22 -12.31 -15.48
N TYR A 237 -15.95 -12.48 -15.10
CA TYR A 237 -14.95 -13.20 -15.90
C TYR A 237 -14.61 -14.59 -15.35
N SER A 238 -15.25 -15.03 -14.26
CA SER A 238 -15.06 -16.39 -13.76
C SER A 238 -15.67 -17.41 -14.72
N PRO A 239 -15.03 -18.57 -14.93
CA PRO A 239 -15.64 -19.68 -15.65
C PRO A 239 -16.96 -20.11 -15.00
N ASP A 240 -17.92 -20.56 -15.80
CA ASP A 240 -19.22 -21.00 -15.32
C ASP A 240 -19.08 -22.06 -14.22
N GLY A 241 -19.84 -21.90 -13.14
CA GLY A 241 -19.87 -22.82 -12.01
C GLY A 241 -18.67 -22.76 -11.05
N TRP A 242 -17.73 -21.82 -11.21
CA TRP A 242 -16.62 -21.64 -10.26
C TRP A 242 -16.98 -20.77 -9.07
N LEU A 243 -17.76 -19.72 -9.31
CA LEU A 243 -18.24 -18.82 -8.28
C LEU A 243 -19.76 -18.99 -8.13
N TRP A 244 -20.24 -18.79 -6.90
CA TRP A 244 -21.66 -18.75 -6.63
C TRP A 244 -22.28 -17.54 -7.32
N ASP A 245 -23.36 -17.79 -8.06
CA ASP A 245 -24.16 -16.76 -8.69
C ASP A 245 -24.88 -15.93 -7.63
N PRO A 246 -24.49 -14.66 -7.41
CA PRO A 246 -25.13 -13.85 -6.40
C PRO A 246 -26.58 -13.51 -6.80
N PRO A 247 -27.50 -13.35 -5.84
CA PRO A 247 -28.86 -12.93 -6.10
C PRO A 247 -28.86 -11.54 -6.74
N GLN A 248 -29.90 -11.24 -7.51
CA GLN A 248 -30.00 -9.99 -8.26
C GLN A 248 -29.81 -8.75 -7.39
N ALA A 249 -30.30 -8.77 -6.14
CA ALA A 249 -30.09 -7.69 -5.18
C ALA A 249 -28.60 -7.41 -4.89
N VAL A 250 -27.78 -8.46 -4.77
CA VAL A 250 -26.33 -8.33 -4.55
C VAL A 250 -25.62 -7.84 -5.82
N ARG A 251 -26.03 -8.29 -7.02
CA ARG A 251 -25.49 -7.74 -8.28
C ARG A 251 -25.79 -6.25 -8.42
N LEU A 252 -27.02 -5.84 -8.13
CA LEU A 252 -27.40 -4.43 -8.12
C LEU A 252 -26.61 -3.64 -7.07
N TRP A 253 -26.36 -4.22 -5.90
CA TRP A 253 -25.52 -3.59 -4.89
C TRP A 253 -24.06 -3.44 -5.36
N LEU A 254 -23.46 -4.49 -5.94
CA LEU A 254 -22.08 -4.47 -6.45
C LEU A 254 -21.89 -3.41 -7.55
N THR A 255 -22.88 -3.23 -8.44
CA THR A 255 -22.82 -2.19 -9.47
C THR A 255 -22.96 -0.76 -8.92
N ARG A 256 -23.70 -0.58 -7.82
CA ARG A 256 -23.99 0.76 -7.23
C ARG A 256 -23.01 1.17 -6.14
N ALA A 257 -22.45 0.22 -5.39
CA ALA A 257 -21.56 0.49 -4.27
C ALA A 257 -20.30 1.30 -4.64
N PRO A 258 -19.65 1.10 -5.80
CA PRO A 258 -18.53 1.95 -6.24
C PRO A 258 -18.95 3.41 -6.42
N TRP A 259 -20.14 3.65 -6.99
CA TRP A 259 -20.68 5.00 -7.16
C TRP A 259 -21.04 5.64 -5.81
N LEU A 260 -21.64 4.87 -4.89
CA LEU A 260 -21.91 5.34 -3.53
C LEU A 260 -20.64 5.69 -2.77
N ALA A 261 -19.57 4.90 -2.94
CA ALA A 261 -18.25 5.17 -2.37
C ALA A 261 -17.65 6.49 -2.90
N VAL A 262 -17.73 6.72 -4.22
CA VAL A 262 -17.27 7.97 -4.85
C VAL A 262 -18.12 9.17 -4.39
N LEU A 263 -19.45 9.03 -4.35
CA LEU A 263 -20.36 10.07 -3.85
C LEU A 263 -20.08 10.39 -2.38
N GLY A 264 -19.84 9.38 -1.54
CA GLY A 264 -19.45 9.56 -0.14
C GLY A 264 -18.11 10.28 0.01
N ALA A 265 -17.13 9.98 -0.85
CA ALA A 265 -15.85 10.69 -0.90
C ALA A 265 -16.03 12.16 -1.33
N LEU A 266 -16.89 12.44 -2.32
CA LEU A 266 -17.19 13.81 -2.73
C LEU A 266 -17.92 14.58 -1.62
N LEU A 267 -18.92 13.97 -0.98
CA LEU A 267 -19.67 14.59 0.12
C LEU A 267 -18.75 14.93 1.29
N THR A 268 -17.87 14.01 1.68
CA THR A 268 -16.90 14.25 2.75
C THR A 268 -15.90 15.35 2.39
N ALA A 269 -15.47 15.44 1.14
CA ALA A 269 -14.60 16.53 0.67
C ALA A 269 -15.32 17.88 0.67
N VAL A 270 -16.59 17.93 0.24
CA VAL A 270 -17.42 19.14 0.24
C VAL A 270 -17.68 19.62 1.68
N LEU A 271 -18.06 18.72 2.59
CA LEU A 271 -18.28 19.06 4.00
C LEU A 271 -17.00 19.58 4.65
N ALA A 272 -15.85 18.97 4.37
CA ALA A 272 -14.56 19.43 4.85
C ALA A 272 -14.19 20.81 4.27
N GLY A 273 -14.42 21.00 2.97
CA GLY A 273 -14.23 22.27 2.28
C GLY A 273 -15.09 23.38 2.86
N LEU A 274 -16.37 23.11 3.15
CA LEU A 274 -17.30 24.06 3.77
C LEU A 274 -16.87 24.43 5.20
N LEU A 275 -16.60 23.42 6.06
CA LEU A 275 -16.16 23.66 7.44
C LEU A 275 -14.87 24.48 7.50
N HIS A 276 -13.96 24.28 6.54
CA HIS A 276 -12.72 25.04 6.47
C HIS A 276 -12.88 26.41 5.80
N GLY A 277 -13.74 26.50 4.80
CA GLY A 277 -14.09 27.75 4.12
C GLY A 277 -14.67 28.76 5.09
N VAL A 278 -15.57 28.32 5.99
CA VAL A 278 -16.14 29.17 7.05
C VAL A 278 -15.07 29.75 7.98
N ARG A 279 -14.00 29.00 8.27
CA ARG A 279 -12.92 29.44 9.18
C ARG A 279 -11.92 30.40 8.54
N THR A 280 -11.85 30.43 7.22
CA THR A 280 -10.79 31.14 6.47
C THR A 280 -11.32 32.30 5.62
N PHE A 281 -12.64 32.45 5.48
CA PHE A 281 -13.21 33.55 4.73
C PHE A 281 -13.09 34.87 5.50
N ASP A 282 -12.66 35.91 4.79
CA ASP A 282 -12.62 37.26 5.32
C ASP A 282 -14.00 37.92 5.12
N ALA A 283 -14.64 38.29 6.23
CA ALA A 283 -15.96 38.91 6.26
C ALA A 283 -15.95 40.41 5.92
N THR A 284 -14.77 40.97 5.65
CA THR A 284 -14.64 42.37 5.24
C THR A 284 -15.03 42.55 3.77
N VAL A 285 -16.09 43.34 3.55
CA VAL A 285 -16.61 43.67 2.22
C VAL A 285 -16.75 45.19 2.15
N ALA A 286 -16.12 45.79 1.14
CA ALA A 286 -16.29 47.21 0.86
C ALA A 286 -17.74 47.50 0.42
N PRO A 287 -18.36 48.60 0.87
CA PRO A 287 -19.71 48.96 0.46
C PRO A 287 -19.77 49.23 -1.05
N LEU A 288 -20.85 48.80 -1.69
CA LEU A 288 -21.08 49.00 -3.12
C LEU A 288 -21.42 50.47 -3.42
N ILE A 289 -22.23 51.08 -2.55
CA ILE A 289 -22.67 52.47 -2.68
C ILE A 289 -22.18 53.25 -1.45
N PRO A 290 -21.39 54.32 -1.62
CA PRO A 290 -20.96 55.17 -0.53
C PRO A 290 -22.17 55.82 0.15
N ARG A 291 -22.08 56.08 1.47
CA ARG A 291 -23.21 56.66 2.23
C ARG A 291 -23.61 58.02 1.62
N PRO A 292 -24.91 58.26 1.37
CA PRO A 292 -25.38 59.55 0.87
C PRO A 292 -25.08 60.65 1.90
N ARG A 293 -24.74 61.85 1.42
CA ARG A 293 -24.57 63.04 2.27
C ARG A 293 -25.96 63.49 2.76
N PRO A 294 -26.08 64.01 3.99
CA PRO A 294 -27.36 64.51 4.50
C PRO A 294 -27.88 65.64 3.62
N LEU A 295 -29.19 65.63 3.33
CA LEU A 295 -29.86 66.72 2.62
C LEU A 295 -29.96 67.96 3.55
N PRO A 296 -29.82 69.19 3.01
CA PRO A 296 -29.99 70.40 3.80
C PRO A 296 -31.45 70.56 4.25
N LEU A 297 -31.66 70.91 5.53
CA LEU A 297 -32.97 71.23 6.08
C LEU A 297 -33.31 72.71 5.82
N PHE A 298 -34.59 73.04 5.67
CA PHE A 298 -35.01 74.42 5.46
C PHE A 298 -35.16 75.14 6.81
N GLU A 299 -34.14 75.91 7.20
CA GLU A 299 -34.28 76.79 8.36
C GLU A 299 -35.22 77.95 8.02
N VAL A 300 -36.36 78.04 8.72
CA VAL A 300 -37.21 79.22 8.66
C VAL A 300 -36.45 80.36 9.36
N PRO A 301 -36.00 81.41 8.65
CA PRO A 301 -35.35 82.54 9.29
C PRO A 301 -36.38 83.16 10.24
N ARG A 302 -36.11 83.15 11.55
CA ARG A 302 -36.96 83.84 12.51
C ARG A 302 -36.91 85.33 12.19
N PRO A 303 -37.99 85.96 11.69
CA PRO A 303 -37.97 87.39 11.50
C PRO A 303 -37.81 88.03 12.87
N ARG A 304 -36.75 88.82 13.05
CA ARG A 304 -36.60 89.69 14.22
C ARG A 304 -37.66 90.78 14.10
N TRP A 305 -38.87 90.50 14.57
CA TRP A 305 -39.93 91.48 14.68
C TRP A 305 -39.47 92.56 15.66
N ARG A 306 -39.03 93.69 15.11
CA ARG A 306 -38.94 94.93 15.86
C ARG A 306 -40.27 95.64 15.65
N PRO A 307 -41.15 95.71 16.67
CA PRO A 307 -42.35 96.51 16.55
C PRO A 307 -41.93 97.95 16.26
N ARG A 308 -42.34 98.49 15.10
CA ARG A 308 -42.21 99.92 14.82
C ARG A 308 -43.15 100.64 15.80
N PRO A 309 -42.67 101.61 16.61
CA PRO A 309 -43.54 102.36 17.50
C PRO A 309 -44.59 103.10 16.66
N ALA A 310 -45.86 102.93 17.02
CA ALA A 310 -46.99 103.55 16.33
C ALA A 310 -46.96 105.08 16.56
N ALA A 311 -46.76 105.85 15.50
CA ALA A 311 -46.91 107.29 15.51
C ALA A 311 -48.32 107.65 15.00
N GLY A 312 -49.34 107.57 15.86
CA GLY A 312 -50.71 107.98 15.53
C GLY A 312 -51.74 107.54 16.57
N HIS A 313 -52.52 108.49 17.11
CA HIS A 313 -53.56 108.25 18.11
C HIS A 313 -54.93 108.16 17.42
N GLY A 314 -55.34 106.95 17.03
CA GLY A 314 -56.68 106.67 16.52
C GLY A 314 -57.07 105.19 16.71
N PRO A 315 -58.31 104.87 17.13
CA PRO A 315 -58.75 103.49 17.36
C PRO A 315 -58.80 102.65 16.07
N LEU A 316 -58.97 103.27 14.90
CA LEU A 316 -58.95 102.61 13.60
C LEU A 316 -57.52 102.20 13.16
N ASP A 317 -56.51 103.02 13.43
CA ASP A 317 -55.11 102.70 13.10
C ASP A 317 -54.58 101.55 13.97
N GLN A 318 -55.01 101.47 15.22
CA GLN A 318 -54.75 100.32 16.08
C GLN A 318 -55.38 99.04 15.51
N LEU A 319 -56.58 99.12 14.94
CA LEU A 319 -57.28 97.97 14.36
C LEU A 319 -56.59 97.50 13.07
N VAL A 320 -56.12 98.40 12.21
CA VAL A 320 -55.32 98.07 11.02
C VAL A 320 -53.98 97.45 11.40
N LEU A 321 -53.30 97.96 12.44
CA LEU A 321 -52.07 97.36 12.95
C LEU A 321 -52.29 95.95 13.54
N VAL A 322 -53.39 95.74 14.26
CA VAL A 322 -53.76 94.43 14.82
C VAL A 322 -54.13 93.45 13.70
N VAL A 323 -54.91 93.86 12.70
CA VAL A 323 -55.29 93.03 11.55
C VAL A 323 -54.08 92.70 10.69
N GLY A 324 -53.18 93.66 10.44
CA GLY A 324 -51.92 93.45 9.73
C GLY A 324 -50.99 92.50 10.49
N ALA A 325 -50.84 92.68 11.80
CA ALA A 325 -50.05 91.76 12.63
C ALA A 325 -50.66 90.35 12.69
N LEU A 326 -52.00 90.23 12.69
CA LEU A 326 -52.69 88.94 12.66
C LEU A 326 -52.53 88.25 11.30
N ALA A 327 -52.61 88.99 10.20
CA ALA A 327 -52.36 88.49 8.86
C ALA A 327 -50.90 88.05 8.68
N ASP A 328 -49.94 88.81 9.19
CA ASP A 328 -48.52 88.45 9.18
C ASP A 328 -48.24 87.23 10.07
N LEU A 329 -48.89 87.11 11.22
CA LEU A 329 -48.82 85.92 12.09
C LEU A 329 -49.38 84.68 11.40
N LEU A 330 -50.53 84.79 10.72
CA LEU A 330 -51.14 83.70 9.97
C LEU A 330 -50.27 83.29 8.76
N LEU A 331 -49.70 84.25 8.03
CA LEU A 331 -48.78 83.98 6.92
C LEU A 331 -47.50 83.31 7.42
N MET A 332 -46.91 83.79 8.51
CA MET A 332 -45.74 83.17 9.13
C MET A 332 -46.04 81.77 9.66
N ALA A 333 -47.23 81.54 10.22
CA ALA A 333 -47.68 80.21 10.66
C ALA A 333 -47.89 79.27 9.46
N ALA A 334 -48.45 79.75 8.36
CA ALA A 334 -48.62 78.96 7.13
C ALA A 334 -47.28 78.61 6.47
N VAL A 335 -46.34 79.56 6.41
CA VAL A 335 -44.96 79.32 5.92
C VAL A 335 -44.23 78.36 6.84
N ALA A 336 -44.33 78.52 8.16
CA ALA A 336 -43.74 77.59 9.11
C ALA A 336 -44.33 76.17 8.99
N ALA A 337 -45.65 76.04 8.83
CA ALA A 337 -46.30 74.76 8.60
C ALA A 337 -45.86 74.12 7.27
N ALA A 338 -45.76 74.89 6.20
CA ALA A 338 -45.27 74.41 4.90
C ALA A 338 -43.80 73.97 4.98
N CYS A 339 -42.94 74.72 5.67
CA CYS A 339 -41.55 74.33 5.92
C CYS A 339 -41.46 73.06 6.77
N VAL A 340 -42.28 72.89 7.81
CA VAL A 340 -42.33 71.67 8.62
C VAL A 340 -42.78 70.46 7.77
N VAL A 341 -43.80 70.61 6.92
CA VAL A 341 -44.23 69.53 6.02
C VAL A 341 -43.13 69.19 5.01
N LEU A 342 -42.45 70.19 4.45
CA LEU A 342 -41.35 70.00 3.52
C LEU A 342 -40.15 69.33 4.21
N ASP A 343 -39.81 69.72 5.43
CA ASP A 343 -38.76 69.09 6.23
C ASP A 343 -39.13 67.63 6.58
N ILE A 344 -40.39 67.33 6.91
CA ILE A 344 -40.85 65.95 7.12
C ILE A 344 -40.72 65.12 5.83
N LEU A 345 -41.05 65.70 4.67
CA LEU A 345 -40.86 65.04 3.36
C LEU A 345 -39.39 64.81 3.03
N ILE A 346 -38.51 65.78 3.32
CA ILE A 346 -37.06 65.67 3.10
C ILE A 346 -36.45 64.63 4.05
N VAL A 347 -36.83 64.63 5.32
CA VAL A 347 -36.37 63.65 6.32
C VAL A 347 -36.86 62.25 5.96
N SER A 348 -38.13 62.09 5.56
CA SER A 348 -38.64 60.78 5.13
C SER A 348 -37.99 60.28 3.84
N ALA A 349 -37.74 61.16 2.86
CA ALA A 349 -37.01 60.83 1.64
C ALA A 349 -35.54 60.46 1.92
N ASP A 350 -34.85 61.19 2.80
CA ASP A 350 -33.49 60.90 3.25
C ASP A 350 -33.42 59.55 4.00
N LEU A 351 -34.39 59.27 4.87
CA LEU A 351 -34.51 57.97 5.57
C LEU A 351 -34.76 56.82 4.59
N LEU A 352 -35.67 57.00 3.61
CA LEU A 352 -35.94 56.00 2.58
C LEU A 352 -34.70 55.73 1.72
N LEU A 353 -34.00 56.77 1.29
CA LEU A 353 -32.76 56.66 0.52
C LEU A 353 -31.67 55.94 1.32
N ARG A 354 -31.48 56.30 2.60
CA ARG A 354 -30.54 55.61 3.49
C ARG A 354 -30.92 54.14 3.70
N ALA A 355 -32.21 53.85 3.84
CA ALA A 355 -32.70 52.48 3.98
C ALA A 355 -32.46 51.65 2.71
N LEU A 356 -32.73 52.21 1.52
CA LEU A 356 -32.47 51.56 0.23
C LEU A 356 -30.97 51.32 0.01
N VAL A 357 -30.12 52.31 0.31
CA VAL A 357 -28.65 52.16 0.22
C VAL A 357 -28.14 51.13 1.24
N ALA A 358 -28.70 51.10 2.44
CA ALA A 358 -28.37 50.09 3.45
C ALA A 358 -28.79 48.68 3.01
N LEU A 359 -29.99 48.52 2.44
CA LEU A 359 -30.50 47.26 1.91
C LEU A 359 -29.66 46.77 0.73
N GLY A 360 -29.33 47.66 -0.21
CA GLY A 360 -28.45 47.36 -1.35
C GLY A 360 -27.05 46.93 -0.90
N ASN A 361 -26.46 47.65 0.06
CA ASN A 361 -25.16 47.29 0.64
C ASN A 361 -25.23 45.98 1.45
N LEU A 362 -26.35 45.68 2.12
CA LEU A 362 -26.57 44.41 2.81
C LEU A 362 -26.64 43.25 1.80
N LEU A 363 -27.46 43.38 0.75
CA LEU A 363 -27.58 42.37 -0.31
C LEU A 363 -26.23 42.12 -1.01
N TRP A 364 -25.50 43.18 -1.33
CA TRP A 364 -24.14 43.09 -1.86
C TRP A 364 -23.19 42.36 -0.91
N ARG A 365 -23.21 42.70 0.38
CA ARG A 365 -22.39 42.05 1.38
C ARG A 365 -22.72 40.57 1.51
N VAL A 366 -24.01 40.21 1.53
CA VAL A 366 -24.46 38.81 1.55
C VAL A 366 -23.98 38.07 0.30
N LEU A 367 -24.16 38.64 -0.88
CA LEU A 367 -23.73 38.04 -2.15
C LEU A 367 -22.21 37.82 -2.20
N VAL A 368 -21.41 38.84 -1.85
CA VAL A 368 -19.94 38.74 -1.81
C VAL A 368 -19.48 37.74 -0.76
N CYS A 369 -20.10 37.71 0.42
CA CYS A 369 -19.77 36.72 1.45
C CYS A 369 -20.10 35.30 0.99
N VAL A 370 -21.28 35.06 0.41
CA VAL A 370 -21.70 33.74 -0.09
C VAL A 370 -20.79 33.28 -1.23
N THR A 371 -20.48 34.15 -2.19
CA THR A 371 -19.59 33.80 -3.32
C THR A 371 -18.16 33.53 -2.86
N ARG A 372 -17.59 34.36 -1.97
CA ARG A 372 -16.26 34.11 -1.38
C ARG A 372 -16.23 32.84 -0.55
N LEU A 373 -17.28 32.57 0.22
CA LEU A 373 -17.42 31.35 1.00
C LEU A 373 -17.48 30.12 0.07
N LEU A 374 -18.26 30.19 -1.01
CA LEU A 374 -18.38 29.11 -1.99
C LEU A 374 -17.04 28.85 -2.69
N VAL A 375 -16.37 29.90 -3.18
CA VAL A 375 -15.06 29.79 -3.83
C VAL A 375 -14.02 29.22 -2.86
N SER A 376 -13.99 29.70 -1.62
CA SER A 376 -13.11 29.15 -0.57
C SER A 376 -13.44 27.68 -0.28
N ALA A 377 -14.73 27.33 -0.15
CA ALA A 377 -15.14 25.96 0.12
C ALA A 377 -14.79 25.00 -1.03
N VAL A 378 -15.03 25.41 -2.28
CA VAL A 378 -14.72 24.62 -3.48
C VAL A 378 -13.20 24.44 -3.63
N THR A 379 -12.42 25.51 -3.50
CA THR A 379 -10.95 25.42 -3.60
C THR A 379 -10.39 24.50 -2.53
N ARG A 380 -10.87 24.59 -1.28
CA ARG A 380 -10.48 23.68 -0.19
C ARG A 380 -10.94 22.24 -0.41
N ALA A 381 -12.14 22.02 -0.94
CA ALA A 381 -12.61 20.67 -1.28
C ALA A 381 -11.72 20.03 -2.36
N LEU A 382 -11.33 20.78 -3.39
CA LEU A 382 -10.40 20.32 -4.43
C LEU A 382 -9.00 20.01 -3.86
N GLU A 383 -8.48 20.84 -2.95
CA GLU A 383 -7.23 20.55 -2.25
C GLU A 383 -7.30 19.24 -1.46
N VAL A 384 -8.39 19.01 -0.72
CA VAL A 384 -8.62 17.78 0.05
C VAL A 384 -8.68 16.57 -0.89
N LEU A 385 -9.37 16.67 -2.03
CA LEU A 385 -9.43 15.60 -3.03
C LEU A 385 -8.06 15.31 -3.64
N GLY A 386 -7.29 16.35 -3.99
CA GLY A 386 -5.94 16.19 -4.54
C GLY A 386 -5.00 15.50 -3.56
N GLN A 387 -5.06 15.86 -2.28
CA GLN A 387 -4.27 15.22 -1.23
C GLN A 387 -4.73 13.78 -0.96
N ALA A 388 -6.04 13.53 -0.94
CA ALA A 388 -6.63 12.21 -0.79
C ALA A 388 -6.22 11.29 -1.95
N ALA A 389 -6.14 11.81 -3.18
CA ALA A 389 -5.66 11.07 -4.34
C ALA A 389 -4.17 10.70 -4.22
N LEU A 390 -3.32 11.61 -3.75
CA LEU A 390 -1.88 11.36 -3.56
C LEU A 390 -1.61 10.35 -2.43
N LEU A 391 -2.22 10.58 -1.26
CA LEU A 391 -2.20 9.65 -0.12
C LEU A 391 -2.74 8.29 -0.55
N GLY A 392 -3.82 8.35 -1.32
CA GLY A 392 -4.55 7.20 -1.80
C GLY A 392 -3.78 6.34 -2.76
N GLY A 393 -3.13 6.94 -3.77
CA GLY A 393 -2.29 6.21 -4.72
C GLY A 393 -1.17 5.45 -4.01
N GLY A 394 -0.50 6.08 -3.04
CA GLY A 394 0.52 5.43 -2.23
C GLY A 394 -0.02 4.30 -1.36
N ALA A 395 -1.15 4.53 -0.67
CA ALA A 395 -1.81 3.52 0.18
C ALA A 395 -2.37 2.35 -0.64
N LEU A 396 -2.84 2.62 -1.86
CA LEU A 396 -3.37 1.65 -2.81
C LEU A 396 -2.26 0.75 -3.35
N VAL A 397 -1.18 1.32 -3.88
CA VAL A 397 -0.03 0.53 -4.36
C VAL A 397 0.52 -0.34 -3.24
N ARG A 398 0.59 0.21 -2.02
CA ARG A 398 1.04 -0.54 -0.85
C ARG A 398 0.04 -1.62 -0.42
N SER A 399 -1.26 -1.36 -0.43
CA SER A 399 -2.29 -2.36 -0.07
C SER A 399 -2.35 -3.49 -1.09
N VAL A 400 -2.25 -3.19 -2.38
CA VAL A 400 -2.15 -4.21 -3.43
C VAL A 400 -0.88 -5.05 -3.22
N ARG A 401 0.27 -4.41 -3.00
CA ARG A 401 1.56 -5.09 -2.78
C ARG A 401 1.55 -6.00 -1.55
N VAL A 402 0.90 -5.60 -0.47
CA VAL A 402 0.97 -6.30 0.82
C VAL A 402 -0.18 -7.29 1.02
N ALA A 403 -1.41 -6.88 0.68
CA ALA A 403 -2.63 -7.61 1.03
C ALA A 403 -3.28 -8.37 -0.14
N VAL A 404 -3.04 -7.97 -1.40
CA VAL A 404 -3.70 -8.60 -2.57
C VAL A 404 -2.75 -9.55 -3.29
N LEU A 405 -1.61 -9.03 -3.73
CA LEU A 405 -0.71 -9.77 -4.60
C LEU A 405 -0.07 -10.99 -3.91
N PRO A 406 0.34 -10.93 -2.63
CA PRO A 406 0.95 -12.09 -1.97
C PRO A 406 -0.01 -13.27 -1.74
N PRO A 407 -1.25 -13.10 -1.27
CA PRO A 407 -2.23 -14.20 -1.25
C PRO A 407 -2.48 -14.81 -2.63
N VAL A 408 -2.55 -14.00 -3.69
CA VAL A 408 -2.70 -14.48 -5.07
C VAL A 408 -1.49 -15.35 -5.47
N LEU A 409 -0.28 -14.87 -5.22
CA LEU A 409 0.94 -15.62 -5.53
C LEU A 409 1.09 -16.90 -4.69
N LEU A 410 0.68 -16.88 -3.41
CA LEU A 410 0.59 -18.09 -2.60
C LEU A 410 -0.45 -19.08 -3.14
N GLY A 411 -1.60 -18.59 -3.59
CA GLY A 411 -2.60 -19.40 -4.28
C GLY A 411 -2.05 -20.06 -5.54
N VAL A 412 -1.29 -19.30 -6.36
CA VAL A 412 -0.57 -19.83 -7.53
C VAL A 412 0.43 -20.92 -7.12
N GLN A 413 1.17 -20.74 -6.04
CA GLN A 413 2.11 -21.77 -5.56
C GLN A 413 1.41 -23.05 -5.12
N VAL A 414 0.30 -22.93 -4.39
CA VAL A 414 -0.50 -24.09 -3.98
C VAL A 414 -1.07 -24.78 -5.21
N ALA A 415 -1.64 -24.04 -6.17
CA ALA A 415 -2.14 -24.59 -7.43
C ALA A 415 -1.03 -25.29 -8.24
N CYS A 416 0.19 -24.75 -8.24
CA CYS A 416 1.35 -25.40 -8.85
C CYS A 416 1.73 -26.69 -8.12
N ALA A 417 1.70 -26.72 -6.79
CA ALA A 417 1.96 -27.95 -6.01
C ALA A 417 0.91 -29.04 -6.30
N TRP A 418 -0.36 -28.67 -6.41
CA TRP A 418 -1.44 -29.56 -6.86
C TRP A 418 -1.22 -30.07 -8.28
N SER A 419 -0.89 -29.18 -9.21
CA SER A 419 -0.64 -29.53 -10.62
C SER A 419 0.55 -30.46 -10.76
N PHE A 420 1.61 -30.23 -9.97
CA PHE A 420 2.77 -31.13 -9.88
C PHE A 420 2.38 -32.51 -9.37
N ALA A 421 1.64 -32.58 -8.26
CA ALA A 421 1.24 -33.85 -7.67
C ALA A 421 0.32 -34.66 -8.60
N ALA A 422 -0.66 -34.01 -9.22
CA ALA A 422 -1.61 -34.65 -10.15
C ALA A 422 -0.94 -35.09 -11.46
N SER A 423 -0.14 -34.23 -12.08
CA SER A 423 0.55 -34.58 -13.34
C SER A 423 1.67 -35.58 -13.10
N GLY A 424 2.34 -35.50 -11.94
CA GLY A 424 3.39 -36.43 -11.53
C GLY A 424 2.85 -37.84 -11.28
N SER A 425 1.69 -37.97 -10.62
CA SER A 425 1.02 -39.26 -10.46
C SER A 425 0.54 -39.81 -11.80
N ALA A 426 -0.11 -38.98 -12.62
CA ALA A 426 -0.61 -39.37 -13.94
C ALA A 426 0.52 -39.86 -14.87
N TYR A 427 1.66 -39.16 -14.90
CA TYR A 427 2.84 -39.61 -15.66
C TYR A 427 3.34 -40.99 -15.20
N GLY A 428 3.28 -41.29 -13.90
CA GLY A 428 3.65 -42.62 -13.38
C GLY A 428 2.76 -43.74 -13.92
N GLU A 429 1.51 -43.45 -14.24
CA GLU A 429 0.52 -44.38 -14.76
C GLU A 429 0.54 -44.48 -16.29
N THR A 430 0.57 -43.33 -16.97
CA THR A 430 0.41 -43.23 -18.43
C THR A 430 1.74 -43.23 -19.18
N GLY A 431 2.83 -42.78 -18.53
CA GLY A 431 4.11 -42.50 -19.18
C GLY A 431 4.07 -41.34 -20.19
N ALA A 432 2.97 -40.56 -20.23
CA ALA A 432 2.77 -39.55 -21.26
C ALA A 432 3.69 -38.33 -21.08
N LEU A 433 4.37 -37.92 -22.15
CA LEU A 433 5.28 -36.77 -22.13
C LEU A 433 4.59 -35.44 -21.80
N ALA A 434 3.29 -35.32 -22.09
CA ALA A 434 2.50 -34.14 -21.75
C ALA A 434 2.40 -33.94 -20.24
N ASP A 435 2.15 -35.01 -19.48
CA ASP A 435 2.05 -34.99 -18.01
C ASP A 435 3.41 -34.71 -17.36
N LEU A 436 4.48 -35.24 -17.95
CA LEU A 436 5.84 -34.91 -17.54
C LEU A 436 6.13 -33.42 -17.74
N ARG A 437 5.68 -32.84 -18.86
CA ARG A 437 5.87 -31.40 -19.15
C ARG A 437 5.19 -30.53 -18.09
N THR A 438 3.93 -30.80 -17.74
CA THR A 438 3.23 -30.06 -16.69
C THR A 438 3.86 -30.27 -15.32
N ALA A 439 4.28 -31.50 -14.98
CA ALA A 439 5.00 -31.78 -13.75
C ALA A 439 6.35 -31.02 -13.65
N LEU A 440 7.02 -30.73 -14.76
CA LEU A 440 8.26 -29.94 -14.76
C LEU A 440 8.01 -28.42 -14.72
N ILE A 441 6.97 -27.93 -15.42
CA ILE A 441 6.65 -26.50 -15.48
C ILE A 441 6.05 -25.99 -14.17
N ALA A 442 5.17 -26.76 -13.53
CA ALA A 442 4.49 -26.36 -12.30
C ALA A 442 5.45 -25.90 -11.18
N PRO A 443 6.51 -26.65 -10.80
CA PRO A 443 7.44 -26.20 -9.77
C PRO A 443 8.26 -24.97 -10.19
N LEU A 444 8.52 -24.76 -11.49
CA LEU A 444 9.20 -23.55 -11.97
C LEU A 444 8.31 -22.31 -11.78
N LEU A 445 7.02 -22.41 -12.13
CA LEU A 445 6.05 -21.34 -11.91
C LEU A 445 5.83 -21.09 -10.41
N GLY A 446 5.73 -22.16 -9.61
CA GLY A 446 5.66 -22.06 -8.16
C GLY A 446 6.89 -21.36 -7.56
N HIS A 447 8.09 -21.67 -8.05
CA HIS A 447 9.31 -21.00 -7.63
C HIS A 447 9.32 -19.51 -8.01
N ALA A 448 8.93 -19.16 -9.23
CA ALA A 448 8.83 -17.77 -9.67
C ALA A 448 7.82 -16.99 -8.80
N ALA A 449 6.68 -17.59 -8.49
CA ALA A 449 5.69 -17.01 -7.58
C ALA A 449 6.25 -16.83 -6.16
N ALA A 450 7.05 -17.77 -5.65
CA ALA A 450 7.72 -17.65 -4.35
C ALA A 450 8.71 -16.48 -4.32
N VAL A 451 9.55 -16.34 -5.34
CA VAL A 451 10.50 -15.22 -5.45
C VAL A 451 9.76 -13.89 -5.55
N ALA A 452 8.68 -13.82 -6.33
CA ALA A 452 7.83 -12.63 -6.41
C ALA A 452 7.22 -12.27 -5.05
N THR A 453 6.74 -13.27 -4.30
CA THR A 453 6.22 -13.08 -2.93
C THR A 453 7.30 -12.50 -2.00
N TRP A 454 8.55 -12.95 -2.09
CA TRP A 454 9.66 -12.37 -1.32
C TRP A 454 9.91 -10.90 -1.68
N CYS A 455 9.99 -10.57 -2.97
CA CYS A 455 10.18 -9.19 -3.42
C CYS A 455 9.09 -8.26 -2.86
N LEU A 456 7.84 -8.71 -2.84
CA LEU A 456 6.71 -7.92 -2.40
C LEU A 456 6.70 -7.71 -0.89
N TRP A 457 6.92 -8.77 -0.11
CA TRP A 457 6.88 -8.71 1.35
C TRP A 457 8.15 -8.17 2.00
N CYS A 458 9.34 -8.43 1.43
CA CYS A 458 10.60 -7.95 2.00
C CYS A 458 10.93 -6.51 1.61
N GLY A 459 10.19 -5.87 0.69
CA GLY A 459 10.56 -4.52 0.24
C GLY A 459 11.68 -4.48 -0.81
N GLU A 460 12.40 -5.59 -0.99
CA GLU A 460 13.67 -5.66 -1.73
C GLU A 460 13.52 -5.58 -3.25
N ARG A 461 14.60 -5.16 -3.92
CA ARG A 461 14.65 -5.09 -5.39
C ARG A 461 14.65 -6.50 -5.99
N PRO A 462 13.93 -6.73 -7.11
CA PRO A 462 13.83 -8.05 -7.73
C PRO A 462 15.19 -8.64 -8.11
N GLY A 463 16.14 -7.81 -8.55
CA GLY A 463 17.50 -8.25 -8.87
C GLY A 463 18.25 -8.87 -7.69
N ARG A 464 18.05 -8.37 -6.46
CA ARG A 464 18.68 -8.95 -5.26
C ARG A 464 18.04 -10.29 -4.89
N CYS A 465 16.72 -10.37 -4.92
CA CYS A 465 15.99 -11.62 -4.65
C CYS A 465 16.30 -12.69 -5.71
N MET A 466 16.38 -12.32 -6.99
CA MET A 466 16.78 -13.22 -8.07
C MET A 466 18.23 -13.67 -7.95
N GLY A 467 19.15 -12.78 -7.58
CA GLY A 467 20.55 -13.15 -7.29
C GLY A 467 20.66 -14.16 -6.15
N SER A 468 19.90 -13.93 -5.08
CA SER A 468 19.77 -14.83 -3.93
C SER A 468 19.19 -16.21 -4.31
N ALA A 469 18.11 -16.21 -5.09
CA ALA A 469 17.49 -17.43 -5.62
C ALA A 469 18.45 -18.19 -6.54
N SER A 470 19.19 -17.50 -7.42
CA SER A 470 20.17 -18.10 -8.34
C SER A 470 21.32 -18.76 -7.58
N ARG A 471 21.87 -18.10 -6.56
CA ARG A 471 22.93 -18.68 -5.71
C ARG A 471 22.44 -19.91 -4.97
N SER A 472 21.25 -19.84 -4.37
CA SER A 472 20.63 -20.99 -3.71
C SER A 472 20.39 -22.13 -4.70
N GLY A 473 19.91 -21.81 -5.90
CA GLY A 473 19.69 -22.75 -6.99
C GLY A 473 20.96 -23.47 -7.43
N ARG A 474 22.11 -22.78 -7.50
CA ARG A 474 23.41 -23.42 -7.84
C ARG A 474 23.84 -24.44 -6.80
N HIS A 475 23.67 -24.15 -5.51
CA HIS A 475 23.98 -25.10 -4.45
C HIS A 475 23.04 -26.31 -4.48
N VAL A 476 21.75 -26.08 -4.67
CA VAL A 476 20.76 -27.17 -4.76
C VAL A 476 20.92 -27.99 -6.03
N ALA A 477 21.29 -27.38 -7.15
CA ALA A 477 21.46 -28.03 -8.46
C ALA A 477 22.46 -29.19 -8.42
N ILE A 478 23.55 -29.06 -7.66
CA ILE A 478 24.54 -30.12 -7.50
C ILE A 478 23.93 -31.32 -6.77
N TRP A 479 23.20 -31.05 -5.69
CA TRP A 479 22.52 -32.10 -4.93
C TRP A 479 21.39 -32.75 -5.72
N THR A 480 20.58 -31.98 -6.45
CA THR A 480 19.52 -32.55 -7.30
C THR A 480 20.07 -33.36 -8.47
N ALA A 481 21.20 -32.96 -9.07
CA ALA A 481 21.84 -33.75 -10.13
C ALA A 481 22.24 -35.17 -9.68
N VAL A 482 22.55 -35.35 -8.39
CA VAL A 482 22.87 -36.67 -7.80
C VAL A 482 21.62 -37.36 -7.24
N LEU A 483 20.75 -36.62 -6.55
CA LEU A 483 19.57 -37.18 -5.89
C LEU A 483 18.52 -37.65 -6.89
N VAL A 484 18.27 -36.93 -7.98
CA VAL A 484 17.26 -37.31 -8.99
C VAL A 484 17.53 -38.70 -9.58
N PRO A 485 18.74 -39.04 -10.08
CA PRO A 485 18.99 -40.39 -10.57
C PRO A 485 18.95 -41.44 -9.46
N VAL A 486 19.54 -41.19 -8.29
CA VAL A 486 19.51 -42.16 -7.16
C VAL A 486 18.07 -42.46 -6.73
N THR A 487 17.24 -41.43 -6.57
CA THR A 487 15.83 -41.57 -6.20
C THR A 487 15.02 -42.25 -7.29
N SER A 488 15.26 -41.93 -8.57
CA SER A 488 14.61 -42.60 -9.71
C SER A 488 14.89 -44.11 -9.72
N TRP A 489 16.14 -44.51 -9.47
CA TRP A 489 16.51 -45.93 -9.38
C TRP A 489 15.91 -46.61 -8.15
N LEU A 490 15.88 -45.94 -6.99
CA LEU A 490 15.24 -46.50 -5.79
C LEU A 490 13.75 -46.78 -6.01
N VAL A 491 13.04 -45.87 -6.68
CA VAL A 491 11.61 -46.02 -6.98
C VAL A 491 11.37 -47.13 -8.03
N CYS A 492 12.24 -47.25 -9.03
CA CYS A 492 12.13 -48.27 -10.09
C CYS A 492 12.69 -49.64 -9.67
N ALA A 493 13.50 -49.72 -8.62
CA ALA A 493 14.19 -50.95 -8.22
C ALA A 493 13.27 -52.16 -8.05
N PRO A 494 12.08 -52.06 -7.42
CA PRO A 494 11.16 -53.18 -7.33
C PRO A 494 10.79 -53.74 -8.71
N TYR A 495 10.43 -52.87 -9.66
CA TYR A 495 10.08 -53.27 -11.02
C TYR A 495 11.26 -53.92 -11.76
N VAL A 496 12.47 -53.37 -11.61
CA VAL A 496 13.68 -53.88 -12.28
C VAL A 496 14.09 -55.25 -11.74
N ILE A 497 13.94 -55.49 -10.43
CA ILE A 497 14.38 -56.75 -9.78
C ILE A 497 13.36 -57.87 -9.97
N THR A 498 12.07 -57.59 -9.78
CA THR A 498 11.03 -58.63 -9.75
C THR A 498 10.20 -58.70 -11.04
N GLY A 499 10.37 -57.76 -11.96
CA GLY A 499 9.49 -57.57 -13.11
C GLY A 499 8.10 -57.02 -12.76
N GLN A 500 7.80 -56.86 -11.46
CA GLN A 500 6.53 -56.38 -10.93
C GLN A 500 6.78 -55.24 -9.95
N GLY A 501 6.37 -54.03 -10.32
CA GLY A 501 6.55 -52.86 -9.47
C GLY A 501 5.65 -51.70 -9.90
N PRO A 502 5.38 -50.77 -8.96
CA PRO A 502 4.43 -49.69 -9.17
C PRO A 502 4.91 -48.65 -10.20
N VAL A 503 6.22 -48.56 -10.44
CA VAL A 503 6.82 -47.55 -11.32
C VAL A 503 7.80 -48.23 -12.27
N ARG A 504 7.62 -47.99 -13.57
CA ARG A 504 8.50 -48.49 -14.62
C ARG A 504 9.66 -47.50 -14.88
N PRO A 505 10.87 -47.98 -15.17
CA PRO A 505 11.96 -47.09 -15.57
C PRO A 505 11.61 -46.41 -16.90
N GLY A 506 11.61 -45.08 -16.89
CA GLY A 506 11.22 -44.26 -18.03
C GLY A 506 12.28 -43.22 -18.42
N PRO A 507 11.93 -42.29 -19.34
CA PRO A 507 12.84 -41.26 -19.85
C PRO A 507 13.52 -40.43 -18.76
N VAL A 508 12.85 -40.14 -17.65
CA VAL A 508 13.42 -39.40 -16.51
C VAL A 508 14.52 -40.20 -15.82
N CYS A 509 14.31 -41.50 -15.62
CA CYS A 509 15.28 -42.39 -14.97
C CYS A 509 16.54 -42.55 -15.84
N TYR A 510 16.36 -42.94 -17.12
CA TYR A 510 17.48 -43.11 -18.05
C TYR A 510 18.16 -41.79 -18.40
N GLY A 511 17.38 -40.73 -18.64
CA GLY A 511 17.90 -39.42 -19.00
C GLY A 511 18.71 -38.77 -17.88
N SER A 512 18.21 -38.78 -16.63
CA SER A 512 18.97 -38.25 -15.49
C SER A 512 20.25 -39.04 -15.21
N THR A 513 20.21 -40.37 -15.35
CA THR A 513 21.37 -41.25 -15.20
C THR A 513 22.41 -40.99 -16.29
N GLY A 514 21.97 -40.87 -17.55
CA GLY A 514 22.84 -40.55 -18.68
C GLY A 514 23.50 -39.18 -18.54
N LEU A 515 22.75 -38.18 -18.09
CA LEU A 515 23.29 -36.84 -17.81
C LEU A 515 24.34 -36.86 -16.68
N LEU A 516 24.07 -37.58 -15.59
CA LEU A 516 25.03 -37.72 -14.49
C LEU A 516 26.30 -38.46 -14.96
N ALA A 517 26.16 -39.56 -15.68
CA ALA A 517 27.29 -40.32 -16.22
C ALA A 517 28.12 -39.48 -17.21
N GLY A 518 27.46 -38.74 -18.10
CA GLY A 518 28.11 -37.81 -19.02
C GLY A 518 28.86 -36.70 -18.29
N ALA A 519 28.26 -36.09 -17.27
CA ALA A 519 28.91 -35.06 -16.45
C ALA A 519 30.14 -35.60 -15.71
N LEU A 520 30.06 -36.82 -15.16
CA LEU A 520 31.20 -37.49 -14.53
C LEU A 520 32.31 -37.81 -15.54
N ALA A 521 31.97 -38.31 -16.72
CA ALA A 521 32.91 -38.59 -17.80
C ALA A 521 33.64 -37.31 -18.27
N LEU A 522 32.91 -36.22 -18.47
CA LEU A 522 33.47 -34.89 -18.77
C LEU A 522 34.38 -34.37 -17.66
N GLY A 523 33.97 -34.53 -16.40
CA GLY A 523 34.78 -34.17 -15.23
C GLY A 523 36.10 -34.94 -15.17
N LEU A 524 36.07 -36.25 -15.41
CA LEU A 524 37.25 -37.11 -15.47
C LEU A 524 38.17 -36.75 -16.65
N ALA A 525 37.60 -36.49 -17.84
CA ALA A 525 38.35 -36.06 -19.02
C ALA A 525 39.07 -34.71 -18.79
N ASN A 526 38.40 -33.74 -18.15
CA ASN A 526 38.98 -32.45 -17.82
C ASN A 526 40.07 -32.54 -16.74
N ARG A 527 39.91 -33.43 -15.74
CA ARG A 527 40.98 -33.70 -14.76
C ARG A 527 42.23 -34.28 -15.42
N ARG A 528 42.07 -35.20 -16.39
CA ARG A 528 43.20 -35.75 -17.16
C ARG A 528 43.92 -34.67 -17.98
N ARG A 529 43.19 -33.76 -18.62
CA ARG A 529 43.76 -32.60 -19.36
C ARG A 529 44.46 -31.59 -18.45
N GLY A 530 43.91 -31.32 -17.25
CA GLY A 530 44.50 -30.43 -16.26
C GLY A 530 45.76 -31.00 -15.58
N ALA A 531 45.80 -32.31 -15.34
CA ALA A 531 46.96 -33.02 -14.82
C ALA A 531 48.14 -32.97 -15.81
N GLY A 532 47.86 -33.12 -17.11
CA GLY A 532 48.87 -32.95 -18.16
C GLY A 532 49.48 -31.54 -18.19
N LYS A 533 48.66 -30.48 -18.06
CA LYS A 533 49.16 -29.09 -17.99
C LYS A 533 50.00 -28.81 -16.73
N ARG A 534 49.60 -29.34 -15.57
CA ARG A 534 50.38 -29.16 -14.33
C ARG A 534 51.72 -29.91 -14.37
N ALA A 535 51.75 -31.11 -14.97
CA ALA A 535 52.98 -31.88 -15.14
C ALA A 535 53.99 -31.20 -16.09
N VAL A 536 53.50 -30.47 -17.11
CA VAL A 536 54.37 -29.67 -18.01
C VAL A 536 54.96 -28.46 -17.29
N VAL A 537 54.17 -27.74 -16.49
CA VAL A 537 54.64 -26.54 -15.74
C VAL A 537 55.62 -26.91 -14.61
N THR A 538 55.44 -28.05 -13.93
CA THR A 538 56.44 -28.53 -12.96
C THR A 538 57.73 -28.99 -13.63
N ARG A 539 57.68 -29.52 -14.86
CA ARG A 539 58.87 -29.90 -15.63
C ARG A 539 59.64 -28.69 -16.16
N GLU A 540 58.96 -27.63 -16.58
CA GLU A 540 59.59 -26.34 -16.96
C GLU A 540 60.21 -25.62 -15.76
N ARG A 541 59.59 -25.66 -14.57
CA ARG A 541 60.19 -25.10 -13.35
C ARG A 541 61.40 -25.91 -12.85
N ALA A 542 61.36 -27.24 -12.98
CA ALA A 542 62.52 -28.09 -12.67
C ALA A 542 63.66 -27.90 -13.68
N GLY A 543 63.35 -27.68 -14.96
CA GLY A 543 64.34 -27.36 -16.00
C GLY A 543 64.90 -25.94 -15.92
N GLY A 544 64.13 -24.97 -15.40
CA GLY A 544 64.56 -23.58 -15.22
C GLY A 544 65.44 -23.33 -13.99
N ALA A 545 65.32 -24.17 -12.95
CA ALA A 545 66.15 -24.06 -11.74
C ALA A 545 67.61 -24.52 -11.95
N GLY A 546 67.88 -25.33 -12.98
CA GLY A 546 69.23 -25.78 -13.33
C GLY A 546 70.06 -24.79 -14.16
N ARG A 547 69.54 -23.60 -14.49
CA ARG A 547 70.20 -22.62 -15.38
C ARG A 547 70.58 -21.28 -14.71
N ARG A 548 70.50 -21.17 -13.38
CA ARG A 548 70.83 -19.95 -12.62
C ARG A 548 71.95 -20.09 -11.58
N THR A 549 72.79 -21.10 -11.71
CA THR A 549 74.10 -21.13 -11.05
C THR A 549 75.17 -21.21 -12.13
N GLY A 550 75.43 -20.06 -12.74
CA GLY A 550 76.63 -19.77 -13.51
C GLY A 550 77.28 -18.55 -12.88
#